data_AF-A0A1C5ZD10-F1
#
_entry.id   AF-A0A1C5ZD10-F1
#
_cell.length_a   1.000
_cell.length_b   1.000
_cell.length_c   1.000
_cell.angle_alpha   90.00
_cell.angle_beta   90.00
_cell.angle_gamma   90.00
#
_symmetry.space_group_name_H-M   'P 1'
#
loop_
_entity.id
_entity.type
_entity.pdbx_description
1 polymer ?
#
loop_
_entity_poly.entity_id
_entity_poly.type
_entity_poly.pdbx_seq_one_letter_code
_entity_poly.pdbx_strand_id
1 'polypeptide(L)'
;MLWDKLTEENYIIYVNRDIDLKIKVFELMENDEIYINYKGFNLTIPMLVWEFGEDLKLASIEDVRMEGNDRFDKHFVIKKEDKEKFLDEIYFFLVDNHMDSVLNEKYRANW
;
A
#
# COMPACT_ATOMS: atom_id res chain seq x y z
N MET A 1 12.40 4.07 13.89
CA MET A 1 11.25 4.49 13.06
C MET A 1 10.86 3.29 12.22
N LEU A 2 9.56 3.05 12.03
CA LEU A 2 9.04 1.91 11.24
C LEU A 2 9.42 2.00 9.75
N TRP A 3 9.66 3.22 9.28
CA TRP A 3 9.90 3.54 7.88
C TRP A 3 11.21 4.33 7.71
N ASP A 4 12.07 3.86 6.81
CA ASP A 4 13.04 4.72 6.13
C ASP A 4 12.30 5.51 5.03
N LYS A 5 12.68 6.77 4.80
CA LYS A 5 12.09 7.62 3.77
C LYS A 5 13.13 8.01 2.73
N LEU A 6 12.80 7.83 1.46
CA LEU A 6 13.58 8.30 0.31
C LEU A 6 12.69 9.29 -0.47
N THR A 7 13.11 10.54 -0.56
CA THR A 7 12.36 11.58 -1.27
C THR A 7 12.92 11.75 -2.67
N GLU A 8 12.07 11.61 -3.67
CA GLU A 8 12.35 11.88 -5.08
C GLU A 8 11.59 13.15 -5.52
N GLU A 9 11.87 13.65 -6.72
CA GLU A 9 11.29 14.93 -7.20
C GLU A 9 9.75 14.94 -7.21
N ASN A 10 9.12 13.78 -7.46
CA ASN A 10 7.66 13.68 -7.67
C ASN A 10 6.96 12.70 -6.71
N TYR A 11 7.70 11.95 -5.90
CA TYR A 11 7.14 10.94 -5.01
C TYR A 11 8.06 10.66 -3.81
N ILE A 12 7.51 9.99 -2.80
CA ILE A 12 8.25 9.54 -1.62
C ILE A 12 8.18 8.01 -1.58
N ILE A 13 9.31 7.35 -1.35
CA ILE A 13 9.35 5.92 -1.06
C ILE A 13 9.54 5.73 0.45
N TYR A 14 8.57 5.05 1.06
CA TYR A 14 8.66 4.52 2.42
C TYR A 14 9.18 3.09 2.34
N VAL A 15 10.23 2.78 3.07
CA VAL A 15 10.90 1.46 3.05
C VAL A 15 10.89 0.88 4.45
N ASN A 16 10.30 -0.32 4.58
CA ASN A 16 10.48 -1.18 5.75
C ASN A 16 11.34 -2.37 5.33
N ARG A 17 12.53 -2.48 5.91
CA ARG A 17 13.52 -3.51 5.54
C ARG A 17 13.26 -4.86 6.20
N ASP A 18 12.55 -4.87 7.33
CA ASP A 18 12.33 -6.08 8.11
C ASP A 18 11.45 -7.07 7.36
N ILE A 19 10.49 -6.56 6.58
CA ILE A 19 9.56 -7.39 5.79
C ILE A 19 9.72 -7.21 4.27
N ASP A 20 10.75 -6.50 3.82
CA ASP A 20 10.96 -6.12 2.41
C ASP A 20 9.72 -5.50 1.77
N LEU A 21 9.22 -4.45 2.43
CA LEU A 21 8.08 -3.65 1.98
C LEU A 21 8.56 -2.27 1.54
N LYS A 22 8.14 -1.87 0.35
CA LYS A 22 8.29 -0.52 -0.16
C LYS A 22 6.92 0.01 -0.52
N ILE A 23 6.67 1.26 -0.16
CA ILE A 23 5.46 1.97 -0.53
C ILE A 23 5.87 3.27 -1.23
N LYS A 24 5.46 3.41 -2.49
CA LYS A 24 5.67 4.63 -3.28
C LYS A 24 4.41 5.49 -3.17
N VAL A 25 4.58 6.73 -2.74
CA VAL A 25 3.50 7.68 -2.48
C VAL A 25 3.66 8.89 -3.40
N PHE A 26 2.67 9.14 -4.25
CA PHE A 26 2.53 10.41 -4.96
C PHE A 26 1.60 11.31 -4.16
N GLU A 27 2.15 12.41 -3.65
CA GLU A 27 1.35 13.39 -2.91
C GLU A 27 0.68 14.36 -3.89
N LEU A 28 -0.65 14.29 -4.02
CA LEU A 28 -1.41 15.23 -4.84
C LEU A 28 -2.10 16.28 -3.97
N MET A 29 -2.93 17.14 -4.57
CA MET A 29 -3.59 18.25 -3.86
C MET A 29 -4.57 17.76 -2.79
N GLU A 30 -5.44 16.80 -3.12
CA GLU A 30 -6.52 16.35 -2.22
C GLU A 30 -6.34 14.91 -1.76
N ASN A 31 -5.78 14.05 -2.62
CA ASN A 31 -5.61 12.63 -2.34
C ASN A 31 -4.18 12.19 -2.66
N ASP A 32 -3.67 11.22 -1.91
CA ASP A 32 -2.38 10.61 -2.18
C ASP A 32 -2.61 9.28 -2.92
N GLU A 33 -1.77 8.99 -3.91
CA GLU A 33 -1.74 7.68 -4.59
C GLU A 33 -0.68 6.79 -3.95
N ILE A 34 -1.08 5.59 -3.53
CA ILE A 34 -0.28 4.67 -2.73
C ILE A 34 -0.04 3.37 -3.50
N TYR A 35 1.19 3.17 -3.93
CA TYR A 35 1.65 1.99 -4.66
C TYR A 35 2.43 1.06 -3.73
N ILE A 36 2.02 -0.21 -3.68
CA ILE A 36 2.61 -1.22 -2.80
C ILE A 36 3.59 -2.09 -3.57
N ASN A 37 4.74 -2.36 -2.96
CA ASN A 37 5.68 -3.38 -3.38
C ASN A 37 6.16 -4.15 -2.16
N TYR A 38 5.52 -5.29 -1.92
CA TYR A 38 5.90 -6.25 -0.91
C TYR A 38 6.68 -7.37 -1.58
N LYS A 39 7.99 -7.47 -1.30
CA LYS A 39 8.88 -8.51 -1.85
C LYS A 39 8.89 -8.59 -3.39
N GLY A 40 8.64 -7.48 -4.07
CA GLY A 40 8.54 -7.41 -5.54
C GLY A 40 7.12 -7.54 -6.10
N PHE A 41 6.09 -7.60 -5.25
CA PHE A 41 4.70 -7.84 -5.66
C PHE A 41 3.74 -6.73 -5.20
N ASN A 42 2.76 -6.43 -6.04
CA ASN A 42 1.67 -5.51 -5.78
C ASN A 42 0.52 -6.25 -5.09
N LEU A 43 0.33 -6.00 -3.80
CA LEU A 43 -0.67 -6.68 -2.99
C LEU A 43 -2.00 -5.94 -2.84
N THR A 44 -2.23 -4.84 -3.57
CA THR A 44 -3.47 -4.06 -3.47
C THR A 44 -4.73 -4.93 -3.65
N ILE A 45 -4.76 -5.81 -4.67
CA ILE A 45 -5.90 -6.71 -4.89
C ILE A 45 -5.97 -7.82 -3.81
N PRO A 46 -4.91 -8.61 -3.56
CA PRO A 46 -4.94 -9.63 -2.51
C PRO A 46 -5.38 -9.12 -1.14
N MET A 47 -4.91 -7.94 -0.72
CA MET A 47 -5.28 -7.33 0.56
C MET A 47 -6.78 -7.07 0.64
N LEU A 48 -7.40 -6.51 -0.41
CA LEU A 48 -8.84 -6.29 -0.44
C LEU A 48 -9.65 -7.60 -0.45
N VAL A 49 -9.14 -8.65 -1.11
CA VAL A 49 -9.78 -9.99 -1.09
C VAL A 49 -9.72 -10.61 0.29
N TRP A 50 -8.69 -10.30 1.09
CA TRP A 50 -8.56 -10.69 2.48
C TRP A 50 -9.11 -9.66 3.46
N GLU A 51 -10.12 -8.89 3.04
CA GLU A 51 -10.91 -8.03 3.93
C GLU A 51 -10.13 -6.88 4.58
N PHE A 52 -9.01 -6.43 4.00
CA PHE A 52 -8.29 -5.23 4.47
C PHE A 52 -9.19 -3.99 4.59
N GLY A 53 -10.26 -3.92 3.79
CA GLY A 53 -11.27 -2.86 3.91
C GLY A 53 -11.98 -2.81 5.26
N GLU A 54 -12.07 -3.91 6.00
CA GLU A 54 -12.64 -3.92 7.36
C GLU A 54 -11.65 -3.37 8.38
N ASP A 55 -10.35 -3.67 8.25
CA ASP A 55 -9.30 -3.08 9.09
C ASP A 55 -9.26 -1.56 8.91
N LEU A 56 -9.37 -1.08 7.66
CA LEU A 56 -9.45 0.35 7.36
C LEU A 56 -10.65 1.03 8.03
N LYS A 57 -11.83 0.38 8.04
CA LYS A 57 -13.02 0.91 8.75
C LYS A 57 -12.80 0.96 10.26
N LEU A 58 -12.20 -0.08 10.85
CA LEU A 58 -11.85 -0.09 12.27
C LEU A 58 -10.84 1.02 12.61
N ALA A 59 -9.94 1.28 11.68
CA ALA A 59 -9.01 2.39 11.70
C ALA A 59 -9.66 3.73 11.33
N SER A 60 -10.98 3.84 11.13
CA SER A 60 -11.65 5.09 10.74
C SER A 60 -11.03 5.76 9.49
N ILE A 61 -10.48 4.96 8.58
CA ILE A 61 -9.98 5.40 7.28
C ILE A 61 -11.09 5.13 6.28
N GLU A 62 -11.67 6.20 5.74
CA GLU A 62 -12.82 6.13 4.84
C GLU A 62 -12.45 6.62 3.44
N ASP A 63 -13.35 6.43 2.47
CA ASP A 63 -13.19 6.90 1.08
C ASP A 63 -11.95 6.37 0.34
N VAL A 64 -11.38 5.24 0.79
CA VAL A 64 -10.27 4.58 0.09
C VAL A 64 -10.76 3.98 -1.21
N ARG A 65 -10.13 4.36 -2.32
CA ARG A 65 -10.43 3.84 -3.66
C ARG A 65 -9.28 2.99 -4.17
N MET A 66 -9.60 2.04 -5.05
CA MET A 66 -8.61 1.30 -5.82
C MET A 66 -8.66 1.77 -7.27
N GLU A 67 -7.55 2.27 -7.78
CA GLU A 67 -7.41 2.79 -9.14
C GLU A 67 -6.30 2.04 -9.91
N GLY A 68 -6.14 2.32 -11.20
CA GLY A 68 -5.18 1.67 -12.10
C GLY A 68 -5.85 1.08 -13.34
N ASN A 69 -5.19 1.22 -14.50
CA ASN A 69 -5.75 0.80 -15.80
C ASN A 69 -5.54 -0.69 -16.08
N ASP A 70 -4.38 -1.24 -15.73
CA ASP A 70 -4.12 -2.67 -15.89
C ASP A 70 -4.90 -3.50 -14.88
N ARG A 71 -5.20 -4.76 -15.21
CA ARG A 71 -6.00 -5.64 -14.37
C ARG A 71 -5.36 -5.90 -13.00
N PHE A 72 -4.03 -6.01 -12.94
CA PHE A 72 -3.30 -6.42 -11.74
C PHE A 72 -2.41 -5.31 -11.19
N ASP A 73 -2.05 -4.31 -11.99
CA ASP A 73 -1.35 -3.12 -11.51
C ASP A 73 -2.35 -2.09 -10.97
N LYS A 74 -2.65 -2.23 -9.68
CA LYS A 74 -3.58 -1.37 -8.95
C LYS A 74 -2.88 -0.58 -7.85
N HIS A 75 -3.43 0.55 -7.47
CA HIS A 75 -2.94 1.34 -6.34
C HIS A 75 -4.12 1.84 -5.54
N PHE A 76 -3.85 2.27 -4.31
CA PHE A 76 -4.86 2.91 -3.48
C PHE A 76 -4.84 4.43 -3.69
N VAL A 77 -6.00 5.06 -3.60
CA VAL A 77 -6.15 6.51 -3.52
C VAL A 77 -6.84 6.82 -2.20
N ILE A 78 -6.19 7.64 -1.38
CA ILE A 78 -6.61 7.95 -0.01
C ILE A 78 -6.60 9.45 0.23
N LYS A 79 -7.33 9.92 1.24
CA LYS A 79 -7.18 11.30 1.72
C LYS A 79 -5.78 11.50 2.29
N LYS A 80 -5.19 12.66 2.01
CA LYS A 80 -3.82 12.99 2.45
C LYS A 80 -3.66 12.95 3.98
N GLU A 81 -4.71 13.27 4.72
CA GLU A 81 -4.72 13.25 6.19
C GLU A 81 -4.63 11.84 6.78
N ASP A 82 -5.08 10.82 6.05
CA ASP A 82 -5.07 9.43 6.51
C ASP A 82 -3.77 8.69 6.20
N LYS A 83 -2.84 9.31 5.45
CA LYS A 83 -1.63 8.66 4.94
C LYS A 83 -0.85 7.92 6.01
N GLU A 84 -0.49 8.58 7.11
CA GLU A 84 0.35 7.95 8.12
C GLU A 84 -0.32 6.70 8.70
N LYS A 85 -1.61 6.81 9.03
CA LYS A 85 -2.40 5.69 9.55
C LYS A 85 -2.53 4.57 8.50
N PHE A 86 -2.79 4.93 7.25
CA PHE A 86 -2.92 3.97 6.15
C PHE A 86 -1.64 3.16 5.90
N LEU A 87 -0.47 3.81 5.94
CA LEU A 87 0.81 3.13 5.81
C LEU A 87 1.03 2.13 6.95
N ASP A 88 0.69 2.51 8.18
CA ASP A 88 0.81 1.63 9.34
C ASP A 88 -0.16 0.44 9.25
N GLU A 89 -1.42 0.66 8.83
CA GLU A 89 -2.39 -0.43 8.60
C GLU A 89 -1.92 -1.40 7.50
N ILE A 90 -1.32 -0.93 6.40
CA ILE A 90 -0.71 -1.82 5.40
C ILE A 90 0.35 -2.71 6.06
N TYR A 91 1.24 -2.11 6.87
CA TYR A 91 2.29 -2.87 7.53
C TYR A 91 1.72 -3.93 8.48
N PHE A 92 0.80 -3.56 9.37
CA PHE A 92 0.19 -4.49 10.33
C PHE A 92 -0.56 -5.60 9.62
N PHE A 93 -1.37 -5.25 8.61
CA PHE A 93 -2.12 -6.24 7.84
C PHE A 93 -1.23 -7.31 7.20
N LEU A 94 -0.13 -6.90 6.58
CA LEU A 94 0.80 -7.82 5.91
C LEU A 94 1.47 -8.77 6.91
N VAL A 95 1.85 -8.26 8.08
CA VAL A 95 2.50 -9.02 9.16
C VAL A 95 1.53 -10.01 9.80
N ASP A 96 0.35 -9.53 10.22
CA ASP A 96 -0.62 -10.31 10.98
C ASP A 96 -1.26 -11.41 10.16
N ASN A 97 -1.45 -11.19 8.86
CA ASN A 97 -2.10 -12.16 7.98
C ASN A 97 -1.11 -13.10 7.26
N HIS A 98 0.21 -12.93 7.41
CA HIS A 98 1.22 -13.76 6.72
C HIS A 98 1.02 -13.80 5.19
N MET A 99 0.96 -12.61 4.58
CA MET A 99 0.64 -12.39 3.16
C MET A 99 1.68 -12.96 2.17
N ASP A 100 2.77 -13.54 2.64
CA ASP A 100 3.71 -14.32 1.82
C ASP A 100 3.04 -15.46 1.04
N SER A 101 1.98 -16.03 1.60
CA SER A 101 1.26 -17.16 0.99
C SER A 101 0.50 -16.81 -0.29
N VAL A 102 0.24 -15.51 -0.54
CA VAL A 102 -0.55 -15.03 -1.69
C VAL A 102 0.30 -14.39 -2.79
N LEU A 103 1.63 -14.40 -2.65
CA LEU A 103 2.55 -13.90 -3.68
C LEU A 103 2.40 -14.70 -4.97
N ASN A 104 2.18 -14.00 -6.08
CA ASN A 104 1.94 -14.62 -7.37
C ASN A 104 2.49 -13.74 -8.49
N GLU A 105 3.09 -14.33 -9.51
CA GLU A 105 3.69 -13.62 -10.64
C GLU A 105 2.73 -12.69 -11.39
N LYS A 106 1.43 -13.00 -11.39
CA LYS A 106 0.42 -12.10 -11.99
C LYS A 106 0.33 -10.74 -11.27
N TYR A 107 0.81 -10.66 -10.04
CA TYR A 107 0.85 -9.45 -9.20
C TYR A 107 2.26 -8.85 -9.15
N ARG A 108 3.14 -9.11 -10.11
CA ARG A 108 4.47 -8.49 -10.11
C ARG A 108 4.34 -6.97 -10.10
N ALA A 109 5.02 -6.31 -9.16
CA ALA A 109 4.99 -4.86 -9.07
C ALA A 109 5.77 -4.24 -10.24
N ASN A 110 5.13 -3.30 -10.93
CA ASN A 110 5.74 -2.51 -12.01
C ASN A 110 6.03 -1.11 -11.44
N TRP A 111 7.29 -0.84 -11.12
CA TRP A 111 7.72 0.39 -10.44
C TRP A 111 8.68 1.22 -11.27
#